data_AF-A0A4V2NTT0-F1
#
_entry.id   AF-A0A4V2NTT0-F1
#
_cell.length_a   1.000
_cell.length_b   1.000
_cell.length_c   1.000
_cell.angle_alpha   90.00
_cell.angle_beta   90.00
_cell.angle_gamma   90.00
#
_symmetry.space_group_name_H-M   'P 1'
#
loop_
_entity.id
_entity.type
_entity.pdbx_description
1 polymer ?
#
loop_
_entity_poly.entity_id
_entity_poly.type
_entity_poly.pdbx_seq_one_letter_code
_entity_poly.pdbx_strand_id
1 'polypeptide(L)'
;MYVIIDEDYRILAFTNTFKRTQYGNIETDSFVLGMPNAIIHEIGEVPEDVEPLTHCYNPEEGFYPYVEPQPEPEKKSDIEILKEESEALKKENAMLQMSVMELSTYSALQDERLQGQEQAILELSMLVGGGGA
;
A
#
# COMPACT_ATOMS: atom_id res chain seq x y z
N MET A 1 37.03 15.53 16.32
CA MET A 1 36.40 14.20 16.22
C MET A 1 36.19 13.89 14.76
N TYR A 2 36.32 12.66 14.32
CA TYR A 2 36.18 12.22 12.93
C TYR A 2 34.91 11.38 12.77
N VAL A 3 34.28 11.52 11.61
CA VAL A 3 33.18 10.66 11.15
C VAL A 3 33.65 9.83 9.96
N ILE A 4 33.31 8.54 9.96
CA ILE A 4 33.64 7.61 8.87
C ILE A 4 32.35 7.27 8.14
N ILE A 5 32.33 7.49 6.82
CA ILE A 5 31.13 7.36 5.99
C ILE A 5 31.40 6.35 4.85
N ASP A 6 30.42 5.49 4.55
CA ASP A 6 30.47 4.54 3.43
C ASP A 6 30.00 5.13 2.10
N GLU A 7 30.05 4.35 1.01
CA GLU A 7 29.56 4.75 -0.32
C GLU A 7 28.06 5.05 -0.39
N ASP A 8 27.28 4.50 0.53
CA ASP A 8 25.83 4.75 0.66
C ASP A 8 25.55 5.95 1.60
N TYR A 9 26.59 6.71 1.97
CA TYR A 9 26.54 7.86 2.87
C TYR A 9 26.03 7.57 4.28
N ARG A 10 26.22 6.35 4.75
CA ARG A 10 25.88 5.95 6.12
C ARG A 10 27.06 6.19 7.06
N ILE A 11 26.77 6.72 8.24
CA ILE A 11 27.78 6.86 9.29
C ILE A 11 28.13 5.47 9.82
N LEU A 12 29.37 5.05 9.61
CA LEU A 12 29.91 3.80 10.14
C LEU A 12 30.44 3.96 11.57
N ALA A 13 31.02 5.12 11.90
CA ALA A 13 31.60 5.39 13.21
C ALA A 13 31.88 6.87 13.47
N PHE A 14 31.87 7.22 14.76
CA PHE A 14 32.48 8.43 15.31
C PHE A 14 33.73 8.05 16.11
N THR A 15 34.85 8.74 15.88
CA THR A 15 36.11 8.44 16.56
C THR A 15 36.96 9.70 16.78
N ASN A 16 37.77 9.72 17.84
CA ASN A 16 38.74 10.82 18.03
C ASN A 16 40.07 10.58 17.31
N THR A 17 40.34 9.34 16.90
CA THR A 17 41.55 8.96 16.19
C THR A 17 41.21 8.07 15.01
N PHE A 18 41.97 8.19 13.94
CA PHE A 18 41.92 7.22 12.86
C PHE A 18 43.33 6.97 12.35
N LYS A 19 43.63 5.71 12.03
CA LYS A 19 44.84 5.32 11.34
C LYS A 19 44.47 4.35 10.22
N ARG A 20 44.84 4.70 8.99
CA ARG A 20 44.68 3.79 7.85
C ARG A 20 45.86 2.81 7.83
N THR A 21 45.56 1.52 7.88
CA THR A 21 46.56 0.47 7.76
C THR A 21 47.00 0.29 6.31
N GLN A 22 48.13 -0.40 6.10
CA GLN A 22 48.61 -0.76 4.76
C GLN A 22 47.63 -1.64 3.96
N TYR A 23 46.68 -2.29 4.65
CA TYR A 23 45.64 -3.13 4.05
C TYR A 23 44.34 -2.37 3.76
N GLY A 24 44.31 -1.05 4.01
CA GLY A 24 43.15 -0.21 3.76
C GLY A 24 42.14 -0.13 4.91
N ASN A 25 42.26 -0.96 5.96
CA ASN A 25 41.40 -0.90 7.15
C ASN A 25 41.61 0.40 7.93
N ILE A 26 40.56 0.90 8.58
CA ILE A 26 40.65 1.99 9.55
C ILE A 26 40.72 1.42 10.96
N GLU A 27 41.80 1.74 11.66
CA GLU A 27 41.94 1.50 13.09
C GLU A 27 41.58 2.77 13.85
N THR A 28 40.73 2.63 14.86
CA THR A 28 40.38 3.69 15.82
C THR A 28 40.79 3.26 17.22
N ASP A 29 40.87 4.18 18.18
CA ASP A 29 41.21 3.85 19.57
C ASP A 29 40.19 2.88 20.21
N SER A 30 38.95 2.90 19.73
CA SER A 30 37.84 2.14 20.32
C SER A 30 37.63 0.79 19.64
N PHE A 31 37.94 0.66 18.34
CA PHE A 31 37.77 -0.57 17.56
C PHE A 31 38.46 -0.50 16.18
N VAL A 32 38.66 -1.66 15.56
CA VAL A 32 39.09 -1.75 14.17
C VAL A 32 37.86 -1.86 13.27
N LEU A 33 37.66 -0.87 12.40
CA LEU A 33 36.66 -0.91 11.33
C LEU A 33 37.26 -1.70 10.17
N GLY A 34 37.17 -3.03 10.31
CA GLY A 34 37.62 -4.02 9.35
C GLY A 34 36.44 -4.83 8.82
N MET A 35 35.47 -4.18 8.18
CA MET A 35 34.52 -4.93 7.36
C MET A 35 35.19 -5.21 6.01
N PRO A 36 35.29 -6.48 5.55
CA PRO A 36 36.01 -6.84 4.33
C PRO A 36 35.44 -6.24 3.04
N ASN A 37 34.35 -5.46 3.09
CA ASN A 37 33.71 -4.79 1.96
C ASN A 37 33.17 -3.38 2.28
N ALA A 38 33.50 -2.76 3.42
CA ALA A 38 33.07 -1.38 3.67
C ALA A 38 33.99 -0.44 2.88
N ILE A 39 33.53 0.02 1.71
CA ILE A 39 34.25 1.03 0.95
C ILE A 39 34.03 2.36 1.66
N ILE A 40 35.10 2.90 2.25
CA ILE A 40 35.07 4.21 2.89
C ILE A 40 35.05 5.27 1.79
N HIS A 41 33.98 6.04 1.77
CA HIS A 41 33.81 7.14 0.83
C HIS A 41 34.57 8.39 1.31
N GLU A 42 34.34 8.78 2.57
CA GLU A 42 34.90 9.99 3.13
C GLU A 42 35.20 9.85 4.64
N ILE A 43 36.25 10.54 5.08
CA ILE A 43 36.55 10.78 6.49
C ILE A 43 36.44 12.29 6.71
N GLY A 44 35.41 12.70 7.46
CA GLY A 44 35.14 14.11 7.74
C GLY A 44 35.51 14.49 9.18
N GLU A 45 35.81 15.76 9.42
CA GLU A 45 35.88 16.32 10.77
C GLU A 45 34.49 16.74 11.24
N VAL A 46 34.13 16.32 12.44
CA VAL A 46 32.89 16.72 13.10
C VAL A 46 33.14 18.06 13.80
N PRO A 47 32.32 19.10 13.55
CA PRO A 47 32.39 20.39 14.23
C PRO A 47 32.31 20.26 15.76
N GLU A 48 32.96 21.17 16.50
CA GLU A 48 33.05 21.12 17.97
C GLU A 48 31.69 21.25 18.68
N ASP A 49 30.69 21.82 18.00
CA ASP A 49 29.32 22.05 18.51
C ASP A 49 28.35 20.88 18.27
N VAL A 50 28.77 19.82 17.57
CA VAL A 50 27.93 18.66 17.27
C VAL A 50 28.20 17.54 18.28
N GLU A 51 27.26 17.35 19.21
CA GLU A 51 27.33 16.24 20.17
C GLU A 51 27.12 14.88 19.47
N PRO A 52 27.95 13.85 19.78
CA PRO A 52 27.79 12.52 19.21
C PRO A 52 26.38 11.96 19.50
N LEU A 53 25.82 11.19 18.56
CA LEU A 53 24.54 10.48 18.69
C LEU A 53 23.28 11.36 18.84
N THR A 54 23.43 12.69 18.82
CA THR A 54 22.30 13.64 18.82
C THR A 54 21.99 14.18 17.44
N HIS A 55 22.83 13.88 16.45
CA HIS A 55 22.73 14.37 15.07
C HIS A 55 22.94 13.22 14.07
N CYS A 56 22.20 13.29 12.96
CA CYS A 56 22.42 12.51 11.74
C CYS A 56 23.30 13.30 10.75
N TYR A 57 23.85 12.62 9.73
CA TYR A 57 24.60 13.25 8.65
C TYR A 57 23.99 12.90 7.29
N ASN A 58 23.86 13.89 6.42
CA ASN A 58 23.48 13.75 5.00
C ASN A 58 24.46 14.60 4.17
N PRO A 59 25.01 14.10 3.03
CA PRO A 59 25.85 14.90 2.13
C PRO A 59 25.24 16.22 1.66
N GLU A 60 23.91 16.27 1.50
CA GLU A 60 23.22 17.46 1.00
C GLU A 60 22.97 18.50 2.10
N GLU A 61 22.70 18.05 3.32
CA GLU A 61 22.23 18.90 4.43
C GLU A 61 23.27 19.07 5.55
N GLY A 62 24.37 18.31 5.52
CA GLY A 62 25.36 18.25 6.59
C GLY A 62 24.84 17.53 7.84
N PHE A 63 25.27 17.99 9.02
CA PHE A 63 24.80 17.46 10.30
C PHE A 63 23.45 18.09 10.66
N TYR A 64 22.44 17.26 10.94
CA TYR A 64 21.11 17.69 11.38
C TYR A 64 20.66 16.93 12.64
N PRO A 65 19.82 17.52 13.51
CA PRO A 65 19.42 16.87 14.75
C PRO A 65 18.71 15.54 14.50
N TYR A 66 19.04 14.53 15.29
CA TYR A 66 18.33 13.26 15.29
C TYR A 66 16.92 13.49 15.83
N VAL A 67 15.92 13.18 15.01
CA VAL A 67 14.52 13.15 15.41
C VAL A 67 14.11 11.68 15.46
N GLU A 68 13.68 11.23 16.63
CA GLU A 68 13.19 9.86 16.81
C GLU A 68 12.04 9.63 15.81
N PRO A 69 12.12 8.59 14.95
CA PRO A 69 11.08 8.33 13.96
C PRO A 69 9.74 8.18 14.68
N GLN A 70 8.77 9.03 14.35
CA GLN A 70 7.42 8.82 14.85
C GLN A 70 6.92 7.48 14.33
N PRO A 71 6.20 6.68 15.14
CA PRO A 71 5.65 5.42 14.68
C PRO A 71 4.77 5.69 13.46
N GLU A 72 5.14 5.12 12.31
CA GLU A 72 4.30 5.19 11.12
C GLU A 72 2.91 4.62 11.45
N PRO A 73 1.82 5.22 10.94
CA PRO A 73 0.50 4.64 11.10
C PRO A 73 0.53 3.19 10.57
N GLU A 74 0.04 2.25 11.37
CA GLU A 74 -0.02 0.83 11.03
C GLU A 74 -0.66 0.68 9.64
N LYS A 75 0.16 0.37 8.63
CA LYS A 75 -0.36 -0.02 7.31
C LYS A 75 -1.13 -1.31 7.51
N LYS A 76 -2.45 -1.27 7.27
CA LYS A 76 -3.28 -2.48 7.19
C LYS A 76 -2.55 -3.49 6.30
N SER A 77 -2.44 -4.72 6.77
CA SER A 77 -1.77 -5.76 6.00
C SER A 77 -2.57 -6.05 4.72
N ASP A 78 -1.90 -6.43 3.63
CA ASP A 78 -2.55 -6.80 2.36
C ASP A 78 -3.63 -7.88 2.56
N ILE A 79 -3.44 -8.75 3.57
CA ILE A 79 -4.38 -9.81 3.95
C ILE A 79 -5.70 -9.22 4.49
N GLU A 80 -5.64 -8.18 5.30
CA GLU A 80 -6.84 -7.51 5.84
C GLU A 80 -7.60 -6.77 4.73
N ILE A 81 -6.88 -6.11 3.82
CA ILE A 81 -7.47 -5.41 2.67
C ILE A 81 -8.21 -6.42 1.78
N LEU A 82 -7.55 -7.52 1.40
CA LEU A 82 -8.15 -8.57 0.56
C LEU A 82 -9.36 -9.23 1.23
N LYS A 83 -9.36 -9.34 2.56
CA LYS A 83 -10.48 -9.92 3.31
C LYS A 83 -11.69 -8.96 3.31
N GLU A 84 -11.48 -7.68 3.55
CA GLU A 84 -12.53 -6.65 3.48
C GLU A 84 -13.15 -6.59 2.07
N GLU A 85 -12.32 -6.61 1.01
CA GLU A 85 -12.79 -6.64 -0.37
C GLU A 85 -13.57 -7.93 -0.71
N SER A 86 -13.10 -9.10 -0.25
CA SER A 86 -13.79 -10.37 -0.48
C SER A 86 -15.16 -10.41 0.18
N GLU A 87 -15.29 -9.88 1.39
CA GLU A 87 -16.58 -9.79 2.09
C GLU A 87 -17.54 -8.81 1.40
N ALA A 88 -17.04 -7.66 0.92
CA ALA A 88 -17.83 -6.72 0.14
C ALA A 88 -18.36 -7.35 -1.16
N LEU A 89 -17.50 -8.05 -1.92
CA LEU A 89 -17.87 -8.72 -3.16
C LEU A 89 -18.90 -9.83 -2.94
N LYS A 90 -18.79 -10.61 -1.85
CA LYS A 90 -19.79 -11.64 -1.51
C LYS A 90 -21.16 -11.03 -1.23
N LYS A 91 -21.19 -9.90 -0.53
CA LYS A 91 -22.43 -9.19 -0.22
C LYS A 91 -23.08 -8.62 -1.49
N GLU A 92 -22.29 -8.03 -2.38
CA GLU A 92 -22.77 -7.52 -3.66
C GLU A 92 -23.33 -8.65 -4.54
N ASN A 93 -22.62 -9.78 -4.63
CA ASN A 93 -23.08 -10.93 -5.41
C ASN A 93 -24.43 -11.47 -4.89
N ALA A 94 -24.61 -11.56 -3.56
CA ALA A 94 -25.88 -11.96 -2.97
C ALA A 94 -27.03 -10.98 -3.32
N MET A 95 -26.77 -9.66 -3.29
CA MET A 95 -27.76 -8.66 -3.69
C MET A 95 -28.13 -8.75 -5.17
N LEU A 96 -27.14 -8.97 -6.04
CA LEU A 96 -27.36 -9.14 -7.47
C LEU A 96 -28.19 -10.38 -7.76
N GLN A 97 -27.89 -11.51 -7.10
CA GLN A 97 -28.67 -12.74 -7.24
C GLN A 97 -30.14 -12.53 -6.83
N MET A 98 -30.38 -11.82 -5.73
CA MET A 98 -31.73 -11.49 -5.27
C MET A 98 -32.46 -10.60 -6.29
N SER A 99 -31.77 -9.59 -6.83
CA SER A 99 -32.32 -8.69 -7.86
C SER A 99 -32.68 -9.45 -9.15
N VAL A 100 -31.85 -10.40 -9.58
CA VAL A 100 -32.12 -11.25 -10.75
C VAL A 100 -33.35 -12.14 -10.52
N MET A 101 -33.48 -12.69 -9.31
CA MET A 101 -34.65 -13.50 -8.94
C MET A 101 -35.93 -12.67 -8.99
N GLU A 102 -35.93 -11.47 -8.41
CA GLU A 102 -37.07 -10.55 -8.46
C GLU A 102 -37.46 -10.18 -9.90
N LEU A 103 -36.48 -9.84 -10.75
CA LEU A 103 -36.73 -9.53 -12.16
C LEU A 103 -37.34 -10.72 -12.91
N SER A 104 -36.87 -11.94 -12.62
CA SER A 104 -37.41 -13.16 -13.22
C SER A 104 -38.87 -13.38 -12.80
N THR A 105 -39.20 -13.14 -11.54
CA THR A 105 -40.59 -13.20 -11.05
C THR A 105 -41.47 -12.15 -11.72
N TYR A 106 -41.00 -10.91 -11.84
CA TYR A 106 -41.75 -9.86 -12.55
C TYR A 106 -41.96 -10.18 -14.03
N SER A 107 -40.97 -10.79 -14.70
CA SER A 107 -41.10 -11.25 -16.08
C SER A 107 -42.20 -12.30 -16.22
N ALA A 108 -42.19 -13.32 -15.35
CA ALA A 108 -43.20 -14.38 -15.38
C ALA A 108 -44.63 -13.84 -15.14
N LEU A 109 -44.78 -12.90 -14.20
CA LEU A 109 -46.07 -12.24 -13.95
C LEU A 109 -46.54 -11.37 -15.13
N GLN A 110 -45.60 -10.76 -15.86
CA GLN A 110 -45.95 -10.01 -17.08
C GLN A 110 -46.40 -10.93 -18.21
N ASP A 111 -45.75 -12.07 -18.39
CA ASP A 111 -46.14 -13.05 -19.40
C ASP A 111 -47.56 -13.59 -19.14
N GLU A 112 -47.90 -13.90 -17.89
CA GLU A 112 -49.26 -14.31 -17.51
C GLU A 112 -50.29 -13.22 -17.83
N ARG A 113 -49.97 -11.95 -17.52
CA ARG A 113 -50.86 -10.82 -17.83
C ARG A 113 -51.03 -10.62 -19.35
N LEU A 114 -49.96 -10.77 -20.12
CA LEU A 114 -50.01 -10.65 -21.58
C LEU A 114 -50.89 -11.75 -22.18
N GLN A 115 -50.74 -13.01 -21.74
CA GLN A 115 -51.61 -14.10 -22.19
C GLN A 115 -53.08 -13.84 -21.88
N GLY A 116 -53.39 -13.32 -20.68
CA GLY A 116 -54.76 -12.93 -20.33
C GLY A 116 -55.31 -11.81 -21.22
N GLN A 117 -54.47 -10.82 -21.58
CA GLN A 117 -54.85 -9.76 -22.51
C GLN A 117 -55.09 -10.28 -23.93
N GLU A 118 -54.21 -11.15 -24.43
CA GLU A 118 -54.36 -11.77 -25.75
C GLU A 118 -55.67 -12.57 -25.84
N GLN A 119 -56.00 -13.33 -24.80
CA GLN A 119 -57.26 -14.07 -24.74
C GLN A 119 -58.48 -13.14 -24.75
N ALA A 120 -58.47 -12.08 -23.93
CA ALA A 120 -59.55 -11.10 -23.91
C ALA A 120 -59.72 -10.37 -25.26
N ILE A 121 -58.62 -10.04 -25.94
CA ILE A 121 -58.64 -9.43 -27.28
C ILE A 121 -59.27 -10.38 -28.30
N LEU A 122 -58.93 -11.67 -28.26
CA LEU A 122 -59.52 -12.68 -29.14
C LEU A 122 -61.04 -12.79 -28.92
N GLU A 123 -61.49 -12.84 -27.67
CA GLU A 123 -62.92 -12.87 -27.32
C GLU A 123 -63.67 -11.63 -27.81
N LEU A 124 -63.11 -10.43 -27.57
CA LEU A 124 -63.66 -9.18 -28.08
C LEU A 124 -63.71 -9.16 -29.62
N SER A 125 -62.67 -9.67 -30.29
CA SER A 125 -62.62 -9.75 -31.74
C SER A 125 -63.70 -10.68 -32.30
N MET A 126 -63.98 -11.80 -31.63
CA MET A 126 -65.08 -12.70 -31.99
C MET A 126 -66.46 -12.04 -31.78
N LEU A 127 -66.65 -11.30 -30.69
CA LEU A 127 -67.91 -10.60 -30.40
C LEU A 127 -68.18 -9.46 -31.40
N VAL A 128 -67.17 -8.66 -31.71
CA VAL A 128 -67.28 -7.54 -32.66
C VAL A 128 -67.41 -8.06 -34.10
N GLY A 129 -66.67 -9.13 -34.47
CA GLY A 129 -66.75 -9.76 -35.79
C GLY A 129 -68.00 -10.60 -36.01
N GLY A 130 -68.60 -11.16 -34.95
CA GLY A 130 -69.80 -11.99 -34.99
C GLY A 130 -71.12 -11.23 -34.77
N GLY A 131 -71.08 -10.00 -34.27
CA GLY A 131 -72.26 -9.16 -34.00
C GLY A 131 -72.79 -8.36 -35.21
N GLY A 132 -72.25 -8.59 -36.40
CA GLY A 132 -72.62 -7.91 -37.65
C GLY A 132 -73.01 -8.89 -38.75
N ALA A 133 -74.03 -9.73 -38.50
CA ALA A 133 -74.77 -10.49 -39.50
C ALA A 133 -76.18 -10.78 -38.99
#